data_AF-A0A9D5S777-F1
#
_entry.id   AF-A0A9D5S777-F1
#
_cell.length_a   1.000
_cell.length_b   1.000
_cell.length_c   1.000
_cell.angle_alpha   90.00
_cell.angle_beta   90.00
_cell.angle_gamma   90.00
#
_symmetry.space_group_name_H-M   'P 1'
#
loop_
_entity.id
_entity.type
_entity.pdbx_description
1 polymer ?
#
loop_
_entity_poly.entity_id
_entity_poly.type
_entity_poly.pdbx_seq_one_letter_code
_entity_poly.pdbx_strand_id
1 'polypeptide(L)'
;MKKEMINKLPLFLLVLLGCLSFISCEDDNDGPQYSITGEWFLDESDGNQTKRTIKEFTSDGQYHGSQYIVGAETNIREIADGIYTYKNNTINAVFSTPYDARHYSESYKVISADKYSLSIRVENTGNSGVMHRVVDTYDIKLGEKRNCIVNDPAFNAVAYMSYDENIAFVDADGVVCGMKRGTTYVKIVSSEGEAIIRIKVSDAGNLMEDYVKYIYAPIDQVYKDFGNNYLQYQLNSGLTVVQYNLMDDALKEVTFNYLIEEHVYNVLGSFRHSVDLNAIIASFDQKYEKRPSTADHIHYYYAYNEEHLIRLMIDAKTYTFMFEVTPSAIEEYDGMVTLRADTFAKWFGFDLKDSYGLFTSIIDNDVYKGIIMEYDEDTMEILKIQLVCRAGVEESDLRDWFEEHYYIHDLTSLTIYCTHPVFPRSEYYVMISTNPKTGNVNVVYQKNY
;
A
#
# COMPACT_ATOMS: atom_id res chain seq x y z
N MET A 1 9.54 -73.72 13.67
CA MET A 1 10.31 -73.69 14.94
C MET A 1 11.55 -72.85 14.69
N LYS A 2 11.72 -71.79 15.49
CA LYS A 2 12.71 -70.70 15.35
C LYS A 2 14.17 -71.20 15.36
N LYS A 3 15.04 -70.61 14.54
CA LYS A 3 16.30 -70.00 15.02
C LYS A 3 16.89 -69.02 14.00
N GLU A 4 17.40 -67.93 14.55
CA GLU A 4 17.78 -66.66 13.96
C GLU A 4 19.04 -66.72 13.07
N MET A 5 19.09 -65.87 12.05
CA MET A 5 20.32 -65.45 11.39
C MET A 5 20.46 -63.93 11.58
N ILE A 6 21.35 -63.53 12.49
CA ILE A 6 21.73 -62.15 12.77
C ILE A 6 23.11 -61.88 12.17
N ASN A 7 23.21 -60.74 11.48
CA ASN A 7 24.39 -59.93 11.14
C ASN A 7 25.61 -60.56 10.45
N LYS A 8 25.71 -60.28 9.14
CA LYS A 8 26.99 -59.95 8.48
C LYS A 8 26.76 -58.81 7.48
N LEU A 9 26.83 -57.57 7.96
CA LEU A 9 27.05 -56.39 7.14
C LEU A 9 28.55 -56.33 6.80
N PRO A 10 28.98 -56.27 5.53
CA PRO A 10 30.40 -56.26 5.23
C PRO A 10 30.98 -54.87 5.46
N LEU A 11 31.99 -54.88 6.32
CA LEU A 11 33.05 -53.92 6.62
C LEU A 11 33.79 -53.44 5.34
N PHE A 12 33.08 -52.82 4.40
CA PHE A 12 33.68 -52.30 3.15
C PHE A 12 33.29 -50.84 2.84
N LEU A 13 32.44 -50.21 3.65
CA LEU A 13 32.02 -48.81 3.45
C LEU A 13 32.75 -47.79 4.35
N LEU A 14 33.64 -48.23 5.24
CA LEU A 14 34.29 -47.35 6.25
C LEU A 14 35.74 -46.98 5.94
N VAL A 15 36.30 -47.39 4.79
CA VAL A 15 37.66 -47.01 4.35
C VAL A 15 37.64 -45.94 3.24
N LEU A 16 36.47 -45.61 2.70
CA LEU A 16 36.30 -44.56 1.68
C LEU A 16 35.97 -43.16 2.25
N LEU A 17 35.81 -43.04 3.57
CA LEU A 17 35.59 -41.75 4.25
C LEU A 17 36.85 -41.10 4.84
N GLY A 18 38.04 -41.67 4.61
CA GLY A 18 39.30 -41.25 5.25
C GLY A 18 40.36 -40.62 4.34
N CYS A 19 40.11 -40.44 3.03
CA CYS A 19 41.14 -40.01 2.07
C CYS A 19 40.72 -38.85 1.16
N LEU A 20 40.06 -37.82 1.71
CA LEU A 20 39.85 -36.51 1.04
C LEU A 20 40.39 -35.35 1.89
N SER A 21 41.55 -35.55 2.53
CA SER A 21 42.31 -34.48 3.20
C SER A 21 43.69 -34.34 2.56
N PHE A 22 43.74 -34.02 1.27
CA PHE A 22 44.90 -33.40 0.62
C PHE A 22 44.41 -32.45 -0.48
N ILE A 23 44.01 -31.25 -0.09
CA ILE A 23 44.07 -30.05 -0.93
C ILE A 23 45.46 -29.49 -0.65
N SER A 24 46.44 -29.72 -1.53
CA SER A 24 46.76 -28.84 -2.66
C SER A 24 47.02 -27.41 -2.20
N CYS A 25 48.24 -27.14 -1.73
CA CYS A 25 48.83 -25.82 -1.85
C CYS A 25 49.01 -25.54 -3.34
N GLU A 26 48.15 -24.69 -3.90
CA GLU A 26 48.50 -23.90 -5.07
C GLU A 26 48.18 -22.45 -4.70
N ASP A 27 49.24 -21.69 -4.48
CA ASP A 27 49.24 -20.25 -4.26
C ASP A 27 48.71 -19.56 -5.52
N ASP A 28 47.48 -19.06 -5.45
CA ASP A 28 47.01 -17.92 -6.24
C ASP A 28 46.45 -16.88 -5.25
N ASN A 29 47.39 -16.14 -4.64
CA ASN A 29 47.10 -14.91 -3.92
C ASN A 29 46.62 -13.84 -4.92
N ASP A 30 45.32 -13.60 -4.97
CA ASP A 30 44.66 -12.29 -5.17
C ASP A 30 43.12 -12.45 -5.09
N GLY A 31 42.64 -13.14 -4.06
CA GLY A 31 41.23 -13.09 -3.65
C GLY A 31 40.97 -11.88 -2.76
N PRO A 32 39.75 -11.29 -2.76
CA PRO A 32 39.45 -10.18 -1.87
C PRO A 32 39.72 -10.57 -0.41
N GLN A 33 40.44 -9.70 0.30
CA GLN A 33 40.96 -9.94 1.65
C GLN A 33 39.86 -10.10 2.71
N TYR A 34 38.60 -9.82 2.37
CA TYR A 34 37.44 -9.87 3.25
C TYR A 34 36.39 -10.88 2.77
N SER A 35 35.74 -11.57 3.73
CA SER A 35 34.66 -12.50 3.44
C SER A 35 33.43 -11.77 2.90
N ILE A 36 32.86 -12.31 1.82
CA ILE A 36 31.58 -11.87 1.26
C ILE A 36 30.38 -12.24 2.15
N THR A 37 30.59 -13.05 3.20
CA THR A 37 29.54 -13.42 4.14
C THR A 37 28.97 -12.19 4.84
N GLY A 38 27.65 -12.10 4.93
CA GLY A 38 26.93 -11.00 5.54
C GLY A 38 25.83 -10.46 4.63
N GLU A 39 25.16 -9.43 5.12
CA GLU A 39 24.07 -8.77 4.43
C GLU A 39 24.54 -7.50 3.71
N TRP A 40 24.12 -7.35 2.46
CA TRP A 40 24.56 -6.31 1.54
C TRP A 40 23.36 -5.57 0.97
N PHE A 41 23.41 -4.24 1.02
CA PHE A 41 22.36 -3.34 0.57
C PHE A 41 22.83 -2.53 -0.65
N LEU A 42 21.95 -2.41 -1.64
CA LEU A 42 22.15 -1.58 -2.82
C LEU A 42 20.88 -0.75 -3.05
N ASP A 43 21.04 0.55 -3.23
CA ASP A 43 19.99 1.48 -3.64
C ASP A 43 20.33 2.04 -5.03
N GLU A 44 19.42 1.85 -5.98
CA GLU A 44 19.51 2.29 -7.37
C GLU A 44 18.39 3.29 -7.70
N SER A 45 17.96 4.10 -6.72
CA SER A 45 16.83 5.00 -6.88
C SER A 45 17.21 6.23 -7.72
N ASP A 46 16.36 6.60 -8.69
CA ASP A 46 16.63 7.67 -9.67
C ASP A 46 15.63 8.83 -9.63
N GLY A 47 14.79 8.87 -8.59
CA GLY A 47 13.74 9.88 -8.41
C GLY A 47 12.41 9.56 -9.09
N ASN A 48 12.41 8.69 -10.11
CA ASN A 48 11.20 8.16 -10.74
C ASN A 48 10.85 6.77 -10.21
N GLN A 49 11.87 6.00 -9.88
CA GLN A 49 11.76 4.68 -9.30
C GLN A 49 12.72 4.56 -8.12
N THR A 50 12.24 3.94 -7.05
CA THR A 50 13.06 3.44 -5.95
C THR A 50 13.31 1.97 -6.19
N LYS A 51 14.58 1.58 -6.29
CA LYS A 51 14.99 0.17 -6.38
C LYS A 51 16.00 -0.14 -5.30
N ARG A 52 15.60 -0.96 -4.34
CA ARG A 52 16.42 -1.40 -3.21
C ARG A 52 16.60 -2.90 -3.26
N THR A 53 17.84 -3.34 -3.22
CA THR A 53 18.21 -4.76 -3.26
C THR A 53 18.99 -5.12 -2.01
N ILE A 54 18.62 -6.22 -1.38
CA ILE A 54 19.32 -6.84 -0.25
C ILE A 54 19.75 -8.23 -0.66
N LYS A 55 21.01 -8.56 -0.40
CA LYS A 55 21.56 -9.90 -0.58
C LYS A 55 22.32 -10.31 0.67
N GLU A 56 21.93 -11.43 1.25
CA GLU A 56 22.60 -12.05 2.37
C GLU A 56 23.27 -13.33 1.92
N PHE A 57 24.56 -13.44 2.23
CA PHE A 57 25.37 -14.63 2.01
C PHE A 57 25.81 -15.15 3.38
N THR A 58 25.27 -16.28 3.81
CA THR A 58 25.53 -16.83 5.15
C THR A 58 26.74 -17.76 5.17
N SER A 59 27.39 -17.94 6.32
CA SER A 59 28.60 -18.78 6.43
C SER A 59 28.37 -20.26 6.12
N ASP A 60 27.13 -20.74 6.20
CA ASP A 60 26.70 -22.11 5.90
C ASP A 60 26.20 -22.27 4.44
N GLY A 61 26.36 -21.25 3.61
CA GLY A 61 26.09 -21.32 2.17
C GLY A 61 24.63 -21.06 1.79
N GLN A 62 23.80 -20.56 2.71
CA GLN A 62 22.45 -20.07 2.39
C GLN A 62 22.49 -18.68 1.77
N TYR A 63 21.56 -18.43 0.87
CA TYR A 63 21.32 -17.14 0.24
C TYR A 63 19.91 -16.65 0.59
N HIS A 64 19.83 -15.40 1.06
CA HIS A 64 18.57 -14.68 1.21
C HIS A 64 18.64 -13.40 0.41
N GLY A 65 17.71 -13.23 -0.53
CA GLY A 65 17.57 -12.05 -1.36
C GLY A 65 16.26 -11.35 -1.08
N SER A 66 16.27 -10.02 -1.12
CA SER A 66 15.04 -9.27 -1.32
C SER A 66 15.25 -8.11 -2.28
N GLN A 67 14.23 -7.82 -3.07
CA GLN A 67 14.22 -6.67 -3.94
C GLN A 67 12.91 -5.92 -3.77
N TYR A 68 13.02 -4.61 -3.68
CA TYR A 68 11.93 -3.68 -3.55
C TYR A 68 12.02 -2.68 -4.70
N ILE A 69 11.05 -2.70 -5.61
CA ILE A 69 10.94 -1.77 -6.73
C ILE A 69 9.63 -1.03 -6.57
N VAL A 70 9.68 0.30 -6.48
CA VAL A 70 8.51 1.17 -6.43
C VAL A 70 8.68 2.28 -7.45
N GLY A 71 7.77 2.40 -8.42
CA GLY A 71 7.73 3.52 -9.35
C GLY A 71 6.42 3.56 -10.13
N ALA A 72 6.30 4.52 -11.03
CA ALA A 72 5.06 4.81 -11.77
C ALA A 72 4.50 3.63 -12.58
N GLU A 73 5.36 2.72 -13.05
CA GLU A 73 4.96 1.61 -13.94
C GLU A 73 4.97 0.24 -13.25
N THR A 74 5.79 0.05 -12.22
CA THR A 74 6.02 -1.26 -11.60
C THR A 74 6.16 -1.14 -10.11
N ASN A 75 5.54 -2.10 -9.40
CA ASN A 75 5.61 -2.15 -7.95
C ASN A 75 5.79 -3.60 -7.48
N ILE A 76 7.01 -3.96 -7.14
CA ILE A 76 7.44 -5.35 -6.92
C ILE A 76 8.14 -5.46 -5.58
N ARG A 77 7.74 -6.47 -4.79
CA ARG A 77 8.55 -7.00 -3.70
C ARG A 77 8.81 -8.47 -3.92
N GLU A 78 10.06 -8.80 -4.22
CA GLU A 78 10.53 -10.17 -4.36
C GLU A 78 11.35 -10.56 -3.13
N ILE A 79 11.10 -11.77 -2.65
CA ILE A 79 11.94 -12.45 -1.65
C ILE A 79 12.45 -13.70 -2.33
N ALA A 80 13.71 -14.01 -2.10
CA ALA A 80 14.39 -15.14 -2.68
C ALA A 80 15.12 -15.90 -1.58
N ASP A 81 14.88 -17.19 -1.47
CA ASP A 81 15.60 -18.07 -0.56
C ASP A 81 16.28 -19.17 -1.35
N GLY A 82 17.51 -19.51 -0.98
CA GLY A 82 18.28 -20.50 -1.72
C GLY A 82 19.65 -20.77 -1.15
N ILE A 83 20.54 -21.24 -2.02
CA ILE A 83 21.93 -21.56 -1.69
C ILE A 83 22.87 -20.77 -2.60
N TYR A 84 24.07 -20.50 -2.10
CA TYR A 84 25.13 -19.93 -2.93
C TYR A 84 26.45 -20.70 -2.79
N THR A 85 27.29 -20.50 -3.80
CA THR A 85 28.69 -20.92 -3.76
C THR A 85 29.58 -19.73 -4.12
N TYR A 86 30.77 -19.68 -3.52
CA TYR A 86 31.78 -18.68 -3.84
C TYR A 86 33.09 -19.36 -4.18
N LYS A 87 33.49 -19.26 -5.45
CA LYS A 87 34.73 -19.86 -5.97
C LYS A 87 35.27 -19.02 -7.12
N ASN A 88 36.59 -18.88 -7.19
CA ASN A 88 37.28 -18.15 -8.26
C ASN A 88 36.75 -16.71 -8.47
N ASN A 89 36.50 -15.99 -7.36
CA ASN A 89 35.89 -14.66 -7.36
C ASN A 89 34.50 -14.59 -8.03
N THR A 90 33.78 -15.72 -8.09
CA THR A 90 32.41 -15.77 -8.61
C THR A 90 31.45 -16.29 -7.55
N ILE A 91 30.36 -15.54 -7.32
CA ILE A 91 29.22 -15.96 -6.52
C ILE A 91 28.19 -16.56 -7.47
N ASN A 92 27.80 -17.81 -7.25
CA ASN A 92 26.67 -18.44 -7.95
C ASN A 92 25.57 -18.70 -6.93
N ALA A 93 24.44 -18.02 -7.07
CA ALA A 93 23.25 -18.21 -6.24
C ALA A 93 22.18 -18.95 -7.02
N VAL A 94 21.52 -19.93 -6.38
CA VAL A 94 20.34 -20.62 -6.90
C VAL A 94 19.24 -20.50 -5.86
N PHE A 95 18.11 -19.94 -6.24
CA PHE A 95 17.04 -19.57 -5.31
C PHE A 95 15.65 -19.72 -5.92
N SER A 96 14.64 -19.73 -5.07
CA SER A 96 13.22 -19.71 -5.45
C SER A 96 12.53 -18.50 -4.84
N THR A 97 11.47 -18.03 -5.49
CA THR A 97 10.58 -16.99 -4.94
C THR A 97 9.31 -17.63 -4.37
N PRO A 98 8.59 -16.99 -3.45
CA PRO A 98 7.33 -17.55 -2.92
C PRO A 98 6.19 -17.56 -3.95
N TYR A 99 6.35 -16.89 -5.10
CA TYR A 99 5.29 -16.73 -6.10
C TYR A 99 5.25 -17.86 -7.13
N ASP A 100 6.37 -18.56 -7.35
CA ASP A 100 6.39 -19.74 -8.19
C ASP A 100 7.44 -20.77 -7.74
N ALA A 101 7.21 -22.03 -8.08
CA ALA A 101 8.14 -23.12 -7.78
C ALA A 101 9.37 -23.13 -8.72
N ARG A 102 9.64 -22.05 -9.46
CA ARG A 102 10.78 -22.01 -10.38
C ARG A 102 12.04 -21.70 -9.59
N HIS A 103 13.14 -22.30 -10.06
CA HIS A 103 14.46 -22.02 -9.55
C HIS A 103 15.11 -21.00 -10.49
N TYR A 104 15.59 -19.92 -9.92
CA TYR A 104 16.35 -18.87 -10.57
C TYR A 104 17.82 -19.07 -10.25
N SER A 105 18.69 -18.60 -11.15
CA SER A 105 20.12 -18.55 -10.91
C SER A 105 20.69 -17.19 -11.26
N GLU A 106 21.55 -16.69 -10.40
CA GLU A 106 22.31 -15.47 -10.61
C GLU A 106 23.80 -15.75 -10.40
N SER A 107 24.64 -15.22 -11.30
CA SER A 107 26.08 -15.30 -11.19
C SER A 107 26.71 -13.91 -11.17
N TYR A 108 27.60 -13.69 -10.21
CA TYR A 108 28.28 -12.42 -9.98
C TYR A 108 29.78 -12.61 -9.94
N LYS A 109 30.50 -11.86 -10.76
CA LYS A 109 31.94 -11.69 -10.62
C LYS A 109 32.22 -10.63 -9.55
N VAL A 110 32.91 -11.02 -8.49
CA VAL A 110 33.41 -10.10 -7.46
C VAL A 110 34.60 -9.35 -8.02
N ILE A 111 34.46 -8.03 -8.14
CA ILE A 111 35.52 -7.12 -8.60
C ILE A 111 36.42 -6.76 -7.41
N SER A 112 35.82 -6.43 -6.27
CA SER A 112 36.50 -6.16 -5.02
C SER A 112 35.54 -6.39 -3.86
N ALA A 113 36.08 -6.75 -2.69
CA ALA A 113 35.33 -6.78 -1.46
C ALA A 113 36.23 -6.30 -0.32
N ASP A 114 35.70 -5.37 0.47
CA ASP A 114 36.32 -4.91 1.70
C ASP A 114 35.36 -5.12 2.89
N LYS A 115 35.67 -4.52 4.03
CA LYS A 115 34.87 -4.67 5.25
C LYS A 115 33.44 -4.14 5.11
N TYR A 116 33.22 -3.13 4.27
CA TYR A 116 31.95 -2.39 4.16
C TYR A 116 31.40 -2.31 2.74
N SER A 117 32.18 -2.66 1.73
CA SER A 117 31.78 -2.61 0.32
C SER A 117 31.99 -3.94 -0.40
N LEU A 118 31.08 -4.24 -1.31
CA LEU A 118 31.14 -5.38 -2.20
C LEU A 118 30.85 -4.91 -3.63
N SER A 119 31.87 -4.87 -4.47
CA SER A 119 31.74 -4.53 -5.89
C SER A 119 31.56 -5.80 -6.71
N ILE A 120 30.42 -5.88 -7.39
CA ILE A 120 30.04 -7.06 -8.18
C ILE A 120 29.69 -6.65 -9.62
N ARG A 121 29.89 -7.60 -10.53
CA ARG A 121 29.39 -7.54 -11.91
C ARG A 121 28.52 -8.75 -12.18
N VAL A 122 27.30 -8.51 -12.64
CA VAL A 122 26.38 -9.56 -13.09
C VAL A 122 26.92 -10.17 -14.38
N GLU A 123 27.11 -11.49 -14.43
CA GLU A 123 27.74 -12.13 -15.60
C GLU A 123 26.88 -12.05 -16.87
N ASN A 124 25.56 -12.21 -16.73
CA ASN A 124 24.65 -12.26 -17.88
C ASN A 124 24.43 -10.89 -18.54
N THR A 125 24.44 -9.82 -17.76
CA THR A 125 24.14 -8.46 -18.26
C THR A 125 25.37 -7.57 -18.35
N GLY A 126 26.46 -7.91 -17.65
CA GLY A 126 27.64 -7.06 -17.51
C GLY A 126 27.45 -5.86 -16.58
N ASN A 127 26.23 -5.66 -16.05
CA ASN A 127 25.95 -4.56 -15.12
C ASN A 127 26.80 -4.71 -13.86
N SER A 128 27.34 -3.60 -13.38
CA SER A 128 28.16 -3.57 -12.17
C SER A 128 27.52 -2.69 -11.12
N GLY A 129 27.68 -3.04 -9.85
CA GLY A 129 27.15 -2.29 -8.71
C GLY A 129 28.06 -2.42 -7.50
N VAL A 130 27.96 -1.46 -6.59
CA VAL A 130 28.63 -1.49 -5.30
C VAL A 130 27.56 -1.62 -4.23
N MET A 131 27.60 -2.73 -3.49
CA MET A 131 26.73 -2.95 -2.35
C MET A 131 27.45 -2.55 -1.07
N HIS A 132 26.71 -2.03 -0.10
CA HIS A 132 27.22 -1.63 1.19
C HIS A 132 26.75 -2.58 2.28
N ARG A 133 27.62 -2.92 3.23
CA ARG A 133 27.30 -3.90 4.28
C ARG A 133 26.26 -3.32 5.24
N VAL A 134 25.21 -4.10 5.50
CA VAL A 134 24.30 -3.86 6.62
C VAL A 134 24.97 -4.38 7.89
N VAL A 135 25.35 -3.45 8.77
CA VAL A 135 26.16 -3.75 9.97
C VAL A 135 25.33 -3.91 11.23
N ASP A 136 24.10 -3.38 11.23
CA ASP A 136 23.17 -3.50 12.36
C ASP A 136 21.71 -3.29 11.89
N THR A 137 20.76 -3.72 12.71
CA THR A 137 19.33 -3.45 12.55
C THR A 137 18.77 -2.88 13.85
N TYR A 138 18.12 -1.72 13.77
CA TYR A 138 17.46 -1.10 14.90
C TYR A 138 15.95 -1.21 14.76
N ASP A 139 15.33 -1.94 15.68
CA ASP A 139 13.90 -1.88 15.93
C ASP A 139 13.63 -0.73 16.91
N ILE A 140 12.94 0.31 16.43
CA ILE A 140 12.58 1.49 17.23
C ILE A 140 11.08 1.75 17.14
N LYS A 141 10.53 2.47 18.11
CA LYS A 141 9.13 2.93 18.09
C LYS A 141 9.01 4.29 17.39
N LEU A 142 7.79 4.64 17.00
CA LEU A 142 7.45 5.98 16.56
C LEU A 142 7.92 7.04 17.59
N GLY A 143 8.66 8.05 17.13
CA GLY A 143 9.25 9.12 17.94
C GLY A 143 10.47 8.74 18.79
N GLU A 144 10.85 7.47 18.82
CA GLU A 144 12.02 7.01 19.57
C GLU A 144 13.31 7.50 18.89
N LYS A 145 14.27 7.95 19.71
CA LYS A 145 15.59 8.40 19.26
C LYS A 145 16.68 7.41 19.67
N ARG A 146 17.63 7.17 18.78
CA ARG A 146 18.76 6.26 19.00
C ARG A 146 20.00 6.74 18.26
N ASN A 147 21.18 6.55 18.85
CA ASN A 147 22.44 6.86 18.16
C ASN A 147 22.80 5.74 17.19
N CYS A 148 23.19 6.09 15.98
CA CYS A 148 23.78 5.20 14.99
C CYS A 148 25.21 4.86 15.41
N ILE A 149 25.43 3.61 15.83
CA ILE A 149 26.73 3.11 16.27
C ILE A 149 27.13 1.97 15.34
N VAL A 150 28.29 2.14 14.67
CA VAL A 150 28.98 1.03 14.02
C VAL A 150 29.90 0.40 15.06
N ASN A 151 29.70 -0.88 15.36
CA ASN A 151 30.49 -1.62 16.35
C ASN A 151 31.89 -2.00 15.81
N ASP A 152 32.64 -0.99 15.37
CA ASP A 152 34.02 -1.10 14.93
C ASP A 152 34.83 0.11 15.44
N PRO A 153 35.80 -0.08 16.35
CA PRO A 153 36.63 1.00 16.87
C PRO A 153 37.44 1.76 15.81
N ALA A 154 37.69 1.16 14.64
CA ALA A 154 38.36 1.84 13.54
C ALA A 154 37.42 2.76 12.73
N PHE A 155 36.11 2.55 12.83
CA PHE A 155 35.12 3.24 12.02
C PHE A 155 34.71 4.58 12.65
N ASN A 156 35.36 5.66 12.21
CA ASN A 156 35.07 7.01 12.67
C ASN A 156 34.06 7.68 11.73
N ALA A 157 32.79 7.66 12.10
CA ALA A 157 31.71 8.26 11.31
C ALA A 157 31.90 9.79 11.17
N VAL A 158 31.67 10.31 9.96
CA VAL A 158 31.78 11.73 9.63
C VAL A 158 30.51 12.31 9.00
N ALA A 159 29.62 11.46 8.48
CA ALA A 159 28.33 11.87 7.93
C ALA A 159 27.30 10.74 8.02
N TYR A 160 26.03 11.15 8.06
CA TYR A 160 24.86 10.28 8.12
C TYR A 160 23.83 10.73 7.08
N MET A 161 23.11 9.78 6.50
CA MET A 161 22.04 10.05 5.54
C MET A 161 20.95 8.99 5.66
N SER A 162 19.70 9.39 5.78
CA SER A 162 18.56 8.46 5.66
C SER A 162 18.18 8.29 4.19
N TYR A 163 17.87 7.06 3.80
CA TYR A 163 17.30 6.77 2.47
C TYR A 163 15.81 7.10 2.38
N ASP A 164 15.12 7.29 3.51
CA ASP A 164 13.72 7.72 3.56
C ASP A 164 13.46 8.44 4.88
N GLU A 165 13.54 9.76 4.85
CA GLU A 165 13.34 10.63 6.03
C GLU A 165 11.89 10.64 6.53
N ASN A 166 10.92 10.23 5.69
CA ASN A 166 9.53 10.09 6.13
C ASN A 166 9.38 8.92 7.10
N ILE A 167 10.18 7.86 6.93
CA ILE A 167 10.19 6.69 7.83
C ILE A 167 11.10 6.96 9.03
N ALA A 168 12.36 7.33 8.79
CA ALA A 168 13.28 7.67 9.87
C ALA A 168 14.22 8.80 9.46
N PHE A 169 14.29 9.83 10.29
CA PHE A 169 15.19 10.96 10.12
C PHE A 169 16.49 10.71 10.89
N VAL A 170 17.64 11.12 10.37
CA VAL A 170 18.93 11.09 11.09
C VAL A 170 19.55 12.48 11.07
N ASP A 171 19.93 12.98 12.23
CA ASP A 171 20.59 14.28 12.32
C ASP A 171 22.12 14.20 12.04
N ALA A 172 22.77 15.36 12.03
CA ALA A 172 24.20 15.46 11.75
C ALA A 172 25.09 14.77 12.81
N ASP A 173 24.58 14.57 14.02
CA ASP A 173 25.28 13.89 15.12
C ASP A 173 25.05 12.37 15.11
N GLY A 174 24.28 11.86 14.13
CA GLY A 174 23.98 10.45 13.98
C GLY A 174 22.87 9.95 14.90
N VAL A 175 22.00 10.83 15.39
CA VAL A 175 20.80 10.44 16.14
C VAL A 175 19.67 10.18 15.16
N VAL A 176 19.26 8.92 15.05
CA VAL A 176 18.09 8.50 14.27
C VAL A 176 16.82 8.66 15.10
N CYS A 177 15.74 9.16 14.49
CA CYS A 177 14.41 9.30 15.07
C CYS A 177 13.38 8.58 14.18
N GLY A 178 12.55 7.72 14.78
CA GLY A 178 11.44 7.09 14.06
C GLY A 178 10.33 8.11 13.75
N MET A 179 10.00 8.31 12.48
CA MET A 179 9.07 9.34 12.02
C MET A 179 7.73 8.79 11.56
N LYS A 180 7.76 7.64 10.87
CA LYS A 180 6.58 6.91 10.39
C LYS A 180 6.90 5.42 10.41
N ARG A 181 5.88 4.61 10.64
CA ARG A 181 6.00 3.16 10.54
C ARG A 181 6.56 2.72 9.19
N GLY A 182 7.46 1.74 9.21
CA GLY A 182 8.07 1.15 8.03
C GLY A 182 9.54 0.82 8.25
N THR A 183 10.23 0.45 7.18
CA THR A 183 11.66 0.13 7.17
C THR A 183 12.37 1.07 6.21
N THR A 184 13.44 1.69 6.70
CA THR A 184 14.39 2.45 5.89
C THR A 184 15.82 2.07 6.26
N TYR A 185 16.79 2.72 5.62
CA TYR A 185 18.21 2.50 5.81
C TYR A 185 18.89 3.83 6.09
N VAL A 186 19.89 3.80 6.96
CA VAL A 186 20.78 4.93 7.21
C VAL A 186 22.16 4.57 6.69
N LYS A 187 22.68 5.39 5.78
CA LYS A 187 24.07 5.36 5.33
C LYS A 187 24.93 6.11 6.34
N ILE A 188 26.03 5.51 6.73
CA ILE A 188 27.05 6.09 7.60
C ILE A 188 28.36 6.13 6.81
N VAL A 189 28.94 7.32 6.68
CA VAL A 189 30.19 7.55 5.94
C VAL A 189 31.34 7.73 6.91
N SER A 190 32.47 7.11 6.64
CA SER A 190 33.74 7.27 7.36
C SER A 190 34.92 7.30 6.39
N SER A 191 36.14 7.55 6.91
CA SER A 191 37.39 7.34 6.14
C SER A 191 37.62 5.87 5.76
N GLU A 192 37.06 4.94 6.52
CA GLU A 192 37.24 3.49 6.32
C GLU A 192 36.22 2.89 5.35
N GLY A 193 35.21 3.67 4.95
CA GLY A 193 34.17 3.25 4.01
C GLY A 193 32.76 3.66 4.44
N GLU A 194 31.78 3.13 3.72
CA GLU A 194 30.35 3.40 3.90
C GLU A 194 29.62 2.16 4.43
N ALA A 195 28.96 2.29 5.58
CA ALA A 195 28.19 1.23 6.21
C ALA A 195 26.69 1.57 6.24
N ILE A 196 25.84 0.54 6.36
CA ILE A 196 24.38 0.68 6.40
C ILE A 196 23.85 0.18 7.74
N ILE A 197 22.94 0.94 8.36
CA ILE A 197 22.08 0.44 9.44
C ILE A 197 20.65 0.36 8.91
N ARG A 198 20.02 -0.80 9.08
CA ARG A 198 18.58 -0.95 8.82
C ARG A 198 17.79 -0.38 9.99
N ILE A 199 16.81 0.47 9.71
CA ILE A 199 15.91 1.04 10.71
C ILE A 199 14.51 0.50 10.47
N LYS A 200 13.94 -0.19 11.46
CA LYS A 200 12.57 -0.67 11.48
C LYS A 200 11.79 0.13 12.52
N VAL A 201 10.87 0.95 12.04
CA VAL A 201 10.00 1.77 12.87
C VAL A 201 8.67 1.05 13.04
N SER A 202 8.35 0.70 14.28
CA SER A 202 7.11 0.04 14.65
C SER A 202 6.11 1.01 15.26
N ASP A 203 4.83 0.80 14.93
CA ASP A 203 3.69 1.38 15.65
C ASP A 203 2.70 0.27 16.01
N ALA A 204 3.09 -0.54 17.00
CA ALA A 204 2.31 -1.70 17.42
C ALA A 204 0.90 -1.36 17.94
N GLY A 205 0.65 -0.09 18.30
CA GLY A 205 -0.64 0.38 18.78
C GLY A 205 -1.59 0.84 17.68
N ASN A 206 -1.06 1.14 16.50
CA ASN A 206 -1.80 1.79 15.42
C ASN A 206 -1.33 1.25 14.06
N LEU A 207 -1.86 0.06 13.71
CA LEU A 207 -1.48 -0.56 12.45
C LEU A 207 -2.21 0.03 11.24
N MET A 208 -3.39 0.62 11.45
CA MET A 208 -4.26 1.10 10.36
C MET A 208 -4.92 2.46 10.61
N GLU A 209 -5.04 2.90 11.86
CA GLU A 209 -5.81 4.11 12.21
C GLU A 209 -5.16 5.37 11.62
N ASP A 210 -3.84 5.34 11.42
CA ASP A 210 -3.08 6.35 10.66
C ASP A 210 -3.58 6.59 9.24
N TYR A 211 -4.31 5.64 8.66
CA TYR A 211 -4.87 5.79 7.32
C TYR A 211 -6.27 6.40 7.30
N VAL A 212 -7.00 6.34 8.43
CA VAL A 212 -8.34 6.93 8.55
C VAL A 212 -8.30 8.43 8.27
N LYS A 213 -7.25 9.13 8.70
CA LYS A 213 -7.10 10.58 8.48
C LYS A 213 -7.01 10.99 7.01
N TYR A 214 -6.70 10.05 6.10
CA TYR A 214 -6.68 10.34 4.67
C TYR A 214 -8.04 10.16 4.03
N ILE A 215 -9.03 9.60 4.73
CA ILE A 215 -10.40 9.60 4.25
C ILE A 215 -10.88 11.04 4.12
N TYR A 216 -11.34 11.39 2.91
CA TYR A 216 -11.71 12.74 2.47
C TYR A 216 -10.56 13.75 2.43
N ALA A 217 -9.30 13.32 2.61
CA ALA A 217 -8.16 14.23 2.43
C ALA A 217 -7.91 14.50 0.94
N PRO A 218 -7.42 15.70 0.57
CA PRO A 218 -6.93 15.96 -0.77
C PRO A 218 -5.79 15.01 -1.13
N ILE A 219 -5.74 14.53 -2.37
CA ILE A 219 -4.73 13.59 -2.85
C ILE A 219 -3.32 14.20 -2.79
N ASP A 220 -3.20 15.52 -2.93
CA ASP A 220 -1.95 16.26 -2.74
C ASP A 220 -1.34 16.04 -1.35
N GLN A 221 -2.18 15.90 -0.32
CA GLN A 221 -1.71 15.59 1.03
C GLN A 221 -1.16 14.16 1.11
N VAL A 222 -1.75 13.22 0.36
CA VAL A 222 -1.21 11.85 0.25
C VAL A 222 0.15 11.86 -0.44
N TYR A 223 0.30 12.57 -1.56
CA TYR A 223 1.59 12.69 -2.26
C TYR A 223 2.67 13.33 -1.38
N LYS A 224 2.29 14.32 -0.58
CA LYS A 224 3.20 14.95 0.38
C LYS A 224 3.68 13.98 1.47
N ASP A 225 2.80 13.14 2.00
CA ASP A 225 3.08 12.27 3.15
C ASP A 225 3.69 10.90 2.78
N PHE A 226 3.57 10.49 1.51
CA PHE A 226 4.12 9.22 1.01
C PHE A 226 5.14 9.39 -0.13
N GLY A 227 5.28 10.58 -0.68
CA GLY A 227 6.18 10.88 -1.80
C GLY A 227 5.60 10.48 -3.16
N ASN A 228 6.42 10.62 -4.20
CA ASN A 228 5.97 10.44 -5.60
C ASN A 228 6.21 9.03 -6.16
N ASN A 229 6.67 8.09 -5.33
CA ASN A 229 6.91 6.71 -5.74
C ASN A 229 5.64 5.88 -5.52
N TYR A 230 4.69 6.00 -6.45
CA TYR A 230 3.42 5.28 -6.43
C TYR A 230 3.04 4.75 -7.82
N LEU A 231 2.16 3.76 -7.85
CA LEU A 231 1.48 3.31 -9.07
C LEU A 231 0.13 4.01 -9.17
N GLN A 232 -0.17 4.66 -10.30
CA GLN A 232 -1.45 5.32 -10.53
C GLN A 232 -2.13 4.81 -11.80
N TYR A 233 -3.42 4.52 -11.70
CA TYR A 233 -4.24 4.12 -12.84
C TYR A 233 -5.71 4.49 -12.63
N GLN A 234 -6.47 4.61 -13.71
CA GLN A 234 -7.89 4.90 -13.68
C GLN A 234 -8.70 3.63 -13.96
N LEU A 235 -9.75 3.40 -13.18
CA LEU A 235 -10.72 2.33 -13.42
C LEU A 235 -11.81 2.79 -14.39
N ASN A 236 -12.46 1.84 -15.06
CA ASN A 236 -13.61 2.12 -15.93
C ASN A 236 -14.79 2.80 -15.21
N SER A 237 -14.82 2.76 -13.87
CA SER A 237 -15.79 3.48 -13.03
C SER A 237 -15.53 4.98 -12.93
N GLY A 238 -14.41 5.49 -13.44
CA GLY A 238 -13.96 6.88 -13.27
C GLY A 238 -13.08 7.10 -12.02
N LEU A 239 -12.96 6.08 -11.17
CA LEU A 239 -12.13 6.12 -9.95
C LEU A 239 -10.64 6.13 -10.32
N THR A 240 -9.90 7.09 -9.77
CA THR A 240 -8.45 7.05 -9.81
C THR A 240 -7.91 6.30 -8.60
N VAL A 241 -6.95 5.42 -8.86
CA VAL A 241 -6.29 4.58 -7.87
C VAL A 241 -4.84 5.01 -7.76
N VAL A 242 -4.39 5.28 -6.53
CA VAL A 242 -2.98 5.57 -6.20
C VAL A 242 -2.51 4.54 -5.17
N GLN A 243 -1.53 3.72 -5.54
CA GLN A 243 -1.03 2.61 -4.73
C GLN A 243 0.43 2.81 -4.30
N TYR A 244 0.68 2.63 -3.01
CA TYR A 244 2.02 2.61 -2.41
C TYR A 244 2.33 1.22 -1.87
N ASN A 245 3.49 0.67 -2.22
CA ASN A 245 4.00 -0.51 -1.54
C ASN A 245 4.86 -0.07 -0.36
N LEU A 246 4.61 -0.69 0.79
CA LEU A 246 5.21 -0.29 2.05
C LEU A 246 6.37 -1.22 2.37
N MET A 247 7.56 -0.66 2.62
CA MET A 247 8.69 -1.41 3.16
C MET A 247 8.46 -1.73 4.64
N ASP A 248 7.33 -2.35 4.98
CA ASP A 248 6.92 -2.65 6.36
C ASP A 248 6.81 -4.16 6.58
N ASP A 249 7.06 -4.63 7.80
CA ASP A 249 7.04 -6.06 8.14
C ASP A 249 5.63 -6.62 8.36
N ALA A 250 4.63 -5.76 8.53
CA ALA A 250 3.24 -6.13 8.79
C ALA A 250 2.25 -5.62 7.73
N LEU A 251 2.51 -4.48 7.07
CA LEU A 251 1.74 -4.01 5.92
C LEU A 251 2.52 -4.24 4.61
N LYS A 252 1.81 -4.69 3.58
CA LYS A 252 2.34 -4.88 2.24
C LYS A 252 2.14 -3.63 1.40
N GLU A 253 0.91 -3.15 1.31
CA GLU A 253 0.57 -2.00 0.47
C GLU A 253 -0.61 -1.22 1.05
N VAL A 254 -0.73 0.03 0.61
CA VAL A 254 -1.90 0.89 0.83
C VAL A 254 -2.29 1.54 -0.48
N THR A 255 -3.58 1.65 -0.71
CA THR A 255 -4.20 2.18 -1.92
C THR A 255 -5.20 3.26 -1.52
N PHE A 256 -5.09 4.41 -2.17
CA PHE A 256 -5.98 5.55 -2.02
C PHE A 256 -6.80 5.68 -3.30
N ASN A 257 -8.12 5.64 -3.18
CA ASN A 257 -9.00 5.83 -4.30
C ASN A 257 -9.73 7.16 -4.19
N TYR A 258 -9.84 7.90 -5.30
CA TYR A 258 -10.51 9.20 -5.34
C TYR A 258 -11.32 9.41 -6.62
N LEU A 259 -12.38 10.22 -6.50
CA LEU A 259 -13.26 10.66 -7.59
C LEU A 259 -13.11 12.17 -7.78
N ILE A 260 -13.25 12.63 -9.04
CA ILE A 260 -13.54 13.98 -9.63
C ILE A 260 -13.03 15.26 -8.90
N GLU A 261 -13.03 15.33 -7.58
CA GLU A 261 -12.64 16.47 -6.75
C GLU A 261 -11.29 16.29 -6.05
N GLU A 262 -10.47 15.33 -6.47
CA GLU A 262 -9.14 15.07 -5.90
C GLU A 262 -9.13 14.68 -4.41
N HIS A 263 -10.28 14.32 -3.80
CA HIS A 263 -10.36 13.85 -2.42
C HIS A 263 -10.49 12.32 -2.31
N VAL A 264 -9.78 11.74 -1.36
CA VAL A 264 -9.76 10.29 -1.13
C VAL A 264 -11.12 9.81 -0.63
N TYR A 265 -11.79 8.98 -1.41
CA TYR A 265 -13.08 8.37 -1.10
C TYR A 265 -12.93 7.12 -0.22
N ASN A 266 -11.93 6.30 -0.51
CA ASN A 266 -11.63 5.13 0.33
C ASN A 266 -10.12 4.85 0.36
N VAL A 267 -9.71 4.18 1.44
CA VAL A 267 -8.36 3.66 1.62
C VAL A 267 -8.44 2.16 1.80
N LEU A 268 -7.73 1.42 0.96
CA LEU A 268 -7.56 -0.03 1.12
C LEU A 268 -6.12 -0.32 1.52
N GLY A 269 -5.89 -1.39 2.26
CA GLY A 269 -4.54 -1.89 2.46
C GLY A 269 -4.51 -3.39 2.66
N SER A 270 -3.30 -3.96 2.54
CA SER A 270 -3.08 -5.38 2.71
C SER A 270 -2.02 -5.65 3.77
N PHE A 271 -2.31 -6.62 4.63
CA PHE A 271 -1.40 -7.14 5.63
C PHE A 271 -0.49 -8.21 5.02
N ARG A 272 0.64 -8.43 5.68
CA ARG A 272 1.42 -9.65 5.47
C ARG A 272 0.79 -10.82 6.22
N HIS A 273 0.96 -12.02 5.67
CA HIS A 273 0.48 -13.27 6.29
C HIS A 273 1.12 -13.57 7.66
N SER A 274 2.22 -12.90 8.02
CA SER A 274 2.86 -12.98 9.33
C SER A 274 2.11 -12.24 10.43
N VAL A 275 1.13 -11.41 10.09
CA VAL A 275 0.37 -10.60 11.05
C VAL A 275 -0.69 -11.44 11.76
N ASP A 276 -0.76 -11.29 13.09
CA ASP A 276 -1.85 -11.85 13.89
C ASP A 276 -3.12 -11.00 13.73
N LEU A 277 -3.94 -11.33 12.72
CA LEU A 277 -5.20 -10.63 12.48
C LEU A 277 -6.19 -10.77 13.64
N ASN A 278 -6.12 -11.85 14.44
CA ASN A 278 -7.04 -12.02 15.56
C ASN A 278 -6.79 -10.97 16.65
N ALA A 279 -5.52 -10.65 16.92
CA ALA A 279 -5.16 -9.58 17.85
C ALA A 279 -5.67 -8.22 17.35
N ILE A 280 -5.59 -7.95 16.04
CA ILE A 280 -6.11 -6.73 15.41
C ILE A 280 -7.63 -6.65 15.53
N ILE A 281 -8.33 -7.71 15.16
CA ILE A 281 -9.79 -7.80 15.23
C ILE A 281 -10.26 -7.63 16.68
N ALA A 282 -9.60 -8.26 17.64
CA ALA A 282 -9.93 -8.11 19.06
C ALA A 282 -9.72 -6.68 19.57
N SER A 283 -8.73 -5.96 19.04
CA SER A 283 -8.57 -4.53 19.33
C SER A 283 -9.70 -3.70 18.73
N PHE A 284 -10.15 -4.01 17.51
CA PHE A 284 -11.24 -3.29 16.84
C PHE A 284 -12.58 -3.54 17.54
N ASP A 285 -12.85 -4.76 17.97
CA ASP A 285 -14.02 -5.14 18.77
C ASP A 285 -14.13 -4.34 20.08
N GLN A 286 -13.01 -3.86 20.63
CA GLN A 286 -12.97 -3.02 21.84
C GLN A 286 -13.12 -1.52 21.55
N LYS A 287 -12.73 -1.07 20.34
CA LYS A 287 -12.66 0.36 19.98
C LYS A 287 -13.88 0.85 19.20
N TYR A 288 -14.48 0.00 18.36
CA TYR A 288 -15.50 0.40 17.39
C TYR A 288 -16.78 -0.43 17.51
N GLU A 289 -17.89 0.11 17.01
CA GLU A 289 -19.16 -0.61 16.98
C GLU A 289 -19.13 -1.68 15.88
N LYS A 290 -19.09 -2.95 16.27
CA LYS A 290 -19.13 -4.09 15.34
C LYS A 290 -20.50 -4.23 14.69
N ARG A 291 -20.52 -4.46 13.38
CA ARG A 291 -21.74 -4.71 12.61
C ARG A 291 -21.87 -6.16 12.14
N PRO A 292 -23.11 -6.64 11.90
CA PRO A 292 -23.33 -7.95 11.31
C PRO A 292 -22.66 -8.05 9.93
N SER A 293 -22.07 -9.20 9.64
CA SER A 293 -21.53 -9.54 8.33
C SER A 293 -22.19 -10.83 7.85
N THR A 294 -22.40 -10.94 6.54
CA THR A 294 -22.89 -12.17 5.89
C THR A 294 -21.78 -13.22 5.72
N ALA A 295 -20.52 -12.82 5.90
CA ALA A 295 -19.35 -13.67 5.79
C ALA A 295 -18.56 -13.68 7.12
N ASP A 296 -18.20 -14.88 7.58
CA ASP A 296 -17.50 -15.14 8.84
C ASP A 296 -16.08 -14.55 8.92
N HIS A 297 -15.42 -14.39 7.77
CA HIS A 297 -14.08 -13.83 7.62
C HIS A 297 -14.07 -12.31 7.43
N ILE A 298 -15.25 -11.67 7.27
CA ILE A 298 -15.36 -10.23 7.07
C ILE A 298 -15.89 -9.59 8.36
N HIS A 299 -15.15 -8.62 8.87
CA HIS A 299 -15.48 -7.89 10.08
C HIS A 299 -15.74 -6.43 9.74
N TYR A 300 -16.98 -5.96 9.97
CA TYR A 300 -17.39 -4.58 9.75
C TYR A 300 -17.47 -3.80 11.05
N TYR A 301 -17.06 -2.54 10.99
CA TYR A 301 -17.20 -1.58 12.08
C TYR A 301 -17.58 -0.20 11.54
N TYR A 302 -18.06 0.66 12.44
CA TYR A 302 -18.17 2.09 12.18
C TYR A 302 -17.25 2.90 13.09
N ALA A 303 -16.70 3.97 12.52
CA ALA A 303 -16.06 5.07 13.21
C ALA A 303 -16.68 6.38 12.70
N TYR A 304 -16.48 7.45 13.44
CA TYR A 304 -16.83 8.80 13.02
C TYR A 304 -15.53 9.61 12.90
N ASN A 305 -15.32 10.29 11.78
CA ASN A 305 -14.52 11.51 11.80
C ASN A 305 -15.46 12.70 12.07
N GLU A 306 -14.93 13.90 12.33
CA GLU A 306 -15.72 15.05 12.82
C GLU A 306 -16.94 15.40 11.95
N GLU A 307 -16.99 14.94 10.68
CA GLU A 307 -18.04 15.27 9.70
C GLU A 307 -18.68 14.04 9.00
N HIS A 308 -18.08 12.85 9.06
CA HIS A 308 -18.49 11.69 8.27
C HIS A 308 -18.52 10.38 9.08
N LEU A 309 -19.51 9.54 8.75
CA LEU A 309 -19.53 8.14 9.14
C LEU A 309 -18.52 7.38 8.27
N ILE A 310 -17.57 6.69 8.89
CA ILE A 310 -16.57 5.88 8.20
C ILE A 310 -16.91 4.41 8.43
N ARG A 311 -17.05 3.66 7.35
CA ARG A 311 -17.12 2.19 7.37
C ARG A 311 -15.70 1.63 7.39
N LEU A 312 -15.48 0.68 8.30
CA LEU A 312 -14.24 -0.06 8.43
C LEU A 312 -14.52 -1.52 8.11
N MET A 313 -13.63 -2.14 7.34
CA MET A 313 -13.70 -3.57 7.02
C MET A 313 -12.34 -4.21 7.23
N ILE A 314 -12.33 -5.40 7.82
CA ILE A 314 -11.18 -6.31 7.84
C ILE A 314 -11.62 -7.62 7.22
N ASP A 315 -10.92 -8.08 6.18
CA ASP A 315 -11.09 -9.40 5.58
C ASP A 315 -9.93 -10.31 5.99
N ALA A 316 -10.23 -11.22 6.92
CA ALA A 316 -9.27 -12.16 7.49
C ALA A 316 -8.83 -13.26 6.50
N LYS A 317 -9.57 -13.47 5.41
CA LYS A 317 -9.24 -14.46 4.37
C LYS A 317 -8.24 -13.88 3.38
N THR A 318 -8.44 -12.64 2.97
CA THR A 318 -7.55 -11.96 1.99
C THR A 318 -6.44 -11.15 2.65
N TYR A 319 -6.42 -11.06 3.98
CA TYR A 319 -5.47 -10.22 4.73
C TYR A 319 -5.57 -8.76 4.27
N THR A 320 -6.78 -8.23 4.12
CA THR A 320 -7.00 -6.84 3.70
C THR A 320 -7.82 -6.05 4.71
N PHE A 321 -7.68 -4.73 4.65
CA PHE A 321 -8.54 -3.79 5.34
C PHE A 321 -9.02 -2.70 4.40
N MET A 322 -10.10 -2.04 4.78
CA MET A 322 -10.65 -0.89 4.07
C MET A 322 -11.24 0.11 5.05
N PHE A 323 -11.02 1.38 4.75
CA PHE A 323 -11.74 2.53 5.27
C PHE A 323 -12.48 3.17 4.12
N GLU A 324 -13.76 3.44 4.29
CA GLU A 324 -14.60 4.03 3.26
C GLU A 324 -15.47 5.10 3.92
N VAL A 325 -15.54 6.30 3.33
CA VAL A 325 -16.62 7.22 3.70
C VAL A 325 -17.91 6.50 3.38
N THR A 326 -18.72 6.23 4.40
CA THR A 326 -20.13 5.95 4.16
C THR A 326 -20.72 7.31 3.82
N PRO A 327 -21.05 7.59 2.55
CA PRO A 327 -21.49 8.92 2.16
C PRO A 327 -22.66 9.31 3.05
N SER A 328 -22.69 10.55 3.55
CA SER A 328 -23.82 11.07 4.32
C SER A 328 -24.97 11.41 3.37
N ALA A 329 -25.41 10.39 2.65
CA ALA A 329 -26.56 10.27 1.77
C ALA A 329 -26.82 11.30 0.67
N ILE A 330 -26.56 12.60 0.81
CA ILE A 330 -26.75 13.65 -0.21
C ILE A 330 -25.54 13.75 -1.13
N GLU A 331 -24.34 13.79 -0.56
CA GLU A 331 -23.05 13.93 -1.24
C GLU A 331 -22.80 12.80 -2.27
N GLU A 332 -23.28 11.58 -1.98
CA GLU A 332 -23.12 10.39 -2.84
C GLU A 332 -23.64 10.62 -4.26
N TYR A 333 -24.69 11.42 -4.37
CA TYR A 333 -25.41 11.66 -5.63
C TYR A 333 -25.11 13.05 -6.20
N ASP A 334 -24.26 13.82 -5.52
CA ASP A 334 -23.81 15.10 -6.03
C ASP A 334 -22.93 14.88 -7.28
N GLY A 335 -23.10 15.73 -8.29
CA GLY A 335 -22.38 15.62 -9.56
C GLY A 335 -22.71 14.40 -10.42
N MET A 336 -23.59 13.49 -10.00
CA MET A 336 -24.04 12.37 -10.85
C MET A 336 -24.66 12.85 -12.16
N VAL A 337 -25.20 14.07 -12.18
CA VAL A 337 -25.79 14.69 -13.37
C VAL A 337 -24.78 14.95 -14.49
N THR A 338 -23.48 14.97 -14.18
CA THR A 338 -22.40 15.14 -15.16
C THR A 338 -21.94 13.82 -15.79
N LEU A 339 -22.44 12.69 -15.30
CA LEU A 339 -22.12 11.38 -15.86
C LEU A 339 -22.88 11.16 -17.18
N ARG A 340 -22.39 10.22 -17.99
CA ARG A 340 -23.20 9.65 -19.07
C ARG A 340 -24.24 8.71 -18.47
N ALA A 341 -25.43 8.71 -19.05
CA ALA A 341 -26.56 7.89 -18.62
C ALA A 341 -26.20 6.39 -18.53
N ASP A 342 -25.40 5.87 -19.47
CA ASP A 342 -25.01 4.46 -19.49
C ASP A 342 -23.99 4.10 -18.40
N THR A 343 -23.12 5.05 -18.05
CA THR A 343 -22.20 4.92 -16.90
C THR A 343 -22.99 4.93 -15.60
N PHE A 344 -23.93 5.86 -15.46
CA PHE A 344 -24.80 5.96 -14.30
C PHE A 344 -25.66 4.70 -14.12
N ALA A 345 -26.28 4.17 -15.19
CA ALA A 345 -27.09 2.95 -15.09
C ALA A 345 -26.28 1.74 -14.62
N LYS A 346 -25.01 1.62 -15.04
CA LYS A 346 -24.10 0.56 -14.57
C LYS A 346 -23.79 0.65 -13.09
N TRP A 347 -23.65 1.85 -12.51
CA TRP A 347 -23.42 2.02 -11.07
C TRP A 347 -24.53 1.38 -10.24
N PHE A 348 -25.78 1.44 -10.73
CA PHE A 348 -26.91 0.84 -10.07
C PHE A 348 -27.22 -0.59 -10.55
N GLY A 349 -26.45 -1.14 -11.51
CA GLY A 349 -26.63 -2.50 -12.01
C GLY A 349 -27.78 -2.67 -13.00
N PHE A 350 -28.12 -1.63 -13.77
CA PHE A 350 -29.22 -1.66 -14.75
C PHE A 350 -28.72 -1.46 -16.19
N ASP A 351 -29.47 -2.05 -17.14
CA ASP A 351 -29.33 -1.77 -18.58
C ASP A 351 -30.35 -0.70 -18.99
N LEU A 352 -29.90 0.35 -19.69
CA LEU A 352 -30.78 1.33 -20.35
C LEU A 352 -31.47 0.67 -21.55
N LYS A 353 -32.63 0.05 -21.34
CA LYS A 353 -33.37 -0.67 -22.39
C LYS A 353 -34.70 -0.06 -22.79
N ASP A 354 -35.22 0.92 -22.05
CA ASP A 354 -36.54 1.52 -22.31
C ASP A 354 -36.52 3.07 -22.24
N SER A 355 -37.29 3.68 -23.13
CA SER A 355 -37.24 5.10 -23.54
C SER A 355 -37.90 6.11 -22.61
N TYR A 356 -38.09 5.77 -21.33
CA TYR A 356 -38.82 6.63 -20.37
C TYR A 356 -38.18 6.62 -18.98
N GLY A 357 -36.93 7.09 -18.91
CA GLY A 357 -36.22 7.35 -17.66
C GLY A 357 -35.91 6.10 -16.82
N LEU A 358 -34.87 6.19 -15.99
CA LEU A 358 -34.48 5.11 -15.08
C LEU A 358 -35.10 5.36 -13.71
N PHE A 359 -35.91 4.45 -13.18
CA PHE A 359 -36.26 4.43 -11.75
C PHE A 359 -35.58 3.25 -11.07
N THR A 360 -34.87 3.50 -9.98
CA THR A 360 -34.35 2.41 -9.13
C THR A 360 -34.46 2.73 -7.65
N SER A 361 -34.58 1.67 -6.85
CA SER A 361 -34.63 1.74 -5.39
C SER A 361 -33.22 1.71 -4.82
N ILE A 362 -32.96 2.56 -3.83
CA ILE A 362 -31.69 2.59 -3.11
C ILE A 362 -31.90 1.81 -1.80
N ILE A 363 -31.22 0.68 -1.67
CA ILE A 363 -31.46 -0.28 -0.59
C ILE A 363 -30.72 0.14 0.69
N ASP A 364 -29.51 0.69 0.56
CA ASP A 364 -28.59 0.97 1.67
C ASP A 364 -28.27 2.48 1.82
N ASN A 365 -29.30 3.31 1.95
CA ASN A 365 -29.16 4.75 2.16
C ASN A 365 -30.25 5.27 3.11
N ASP A 366 -29.88 6.09 4.10
CA ASP A 366 -30.80 6.56 5.16
C ASP A 366 -31.66 7.77 4.75
N VAL A 367 -31.25 8.54 3.73
CA VAL A 367 -31.98 9.73 3.26
C VAL A 367 -32.81 9.42 2.03
N TYR A 368 -32.27 8.70 1.05
CA TYR A 368 -32.94 8.40 -0.21
C TYR A 368 -33.43 6.96 -0.28
N LYS A 369 -34.63 6.78 -0.82
CA LYS A 369 -35.22 5.46 -1.11
C LYS A 369 -35.16 5.09 -2.58
N GLY A 370 -34.87 6.05 -3.45
CA GLY A 370 -34.81 5.79 -4.88
C GLY A 370 -34.38 6.99 -5.68
N ILE A 371 -34.09 6.74 -6.95
CA ILE A 371 -33.58 7.71 -7.90
C ILE A 371 -34.35 7.58 -9.21
N ILE A 372 -34.63 8.73 -9.83
CA ILE A 372 -35.26 8.85 -11.15
C ILE A 372 -34.29 9.63 -12.03
N MET A 373 -33.92 9.09 -13.20
CA MET A 373 -33.06 9.77 -14.16
C MET A 373 -33.77 9.97 -15.49
N GLU A 374 -33.68 11.16 -16.06
CA GLU A 374 -34.06 11.50 -17.44
C GLU A 374 -32.79 11.85 -18.23
N TYR A 375 -32.68 11.38 -19.46
CA TYR A 375 -31.49 11.56 -20.29
C TYR A 375 -31.86 11.66 -21.78
N ASP A 376 -30.96 12.19 -22.58
CA ASP A 376 -31.07 12.29 -24.03
C ASP A 376 -30.58 10.98 -24.69
N GLU A 377 -31.44 10.34 -25.49
CA GLU A 377 -31.17 9.02 -26.08
C GLU A 377 -30.11 9.02 -27.18
N ASP A 378 -29.83 10.15 -27.82
CA ASP A 378 -28.86 10.24 -28.90
C ASP A 378 -27.44 10.48 -28.34
N THR A 379 -27.35 11.33 -27.31
CA THR A 379 -26.08 11.78 -26.71
C THR A 379 -25.69 11.00 -25.45
N MET A 380 -26.65 10.33 -24.80
CA MET A 380 -26.56 9.75 -23.45
C MET A 380 -26.32 10.81 -22.36
N GLU A 381 -26.61 12.07 -22.63
CA GLU A 381 -26.45 13.15 -21.66
C GLU A 381 -27.60 13.13 -20.64
N ILE A 382 -27.28 13.25 -19.36
CA ILE A 382 -28.29 13.30 -18.31
C ILE A 382 -28.93 14.70 -18.31
N LEU A 383 -30.26 14.72 -18.46
CA LEU A 383 -31.07 15.93 -18.44
C LEU A 383 -31.57 16.25 -17.04
N LYS A 384 -31.86 15.21 -16.25
CA LYS A 384 -32.38 15.36 -14.89
C LYS A 384 -32.13 14.13 -14.04
N ILE A 385 -31.84 14.34 -12.75
CA ILE A 385 -31.84 13.32 -11.70
C ILE A 385 -32.75 13.80 -10.58
N GLN A 386 -33.66 12.96 -10.12
CA GLN A 386 -34.47 13.18 -8.93
C GLN A 386 -34.20 12.09 -7.90
N LEU A 387 -33.69 12.49 -6.74
CA LEU A 387 -33.50 11.67 -5.56
C LEU A 387 -34.74 11.76 -4.70
N VAL A 388 -35.38 10.61 -4.46
CA VAL A 388 -36.61 10.50 -3.71
C VAL A 388 -36.25 10.21 -2.25
N CYS A 389 -36.59 11.11 -1.33
CA CYS A 389 -36.28 10.91 0.09
C CYS A 389 -37.17 9.83 0.73
N ARG A 390 -36.65 9.22 1.80
CA ARG A 390 -37.40 8.39 2.73
C ARG A 390 -38.41 9.23 3.52
N ALA A 391 -39.42 8.55 4.06
CA ALA A 391 -40.37 9.20 4.94
C ALA A 391 -39.66 9.62 6.25
N GLY A 392 -39.83 10.87 6.67
CA GLY A 392 -39.22 11.43 7.87
C GLY A 392 -37.99 12.32 7.64
N VAL A 393 -37.53 12.47 6.38
CA VAL A 393 -36.55 13.49 6.01
C VAL A 393 -37.26 14.83 5.91
N GLU A 394 -36.84 15.82 6.71
CA GLU A 394 -37.43 17.16 6.74
C GLU A 394 -36.75 18.08 5.71
N GLU A 395 -37.50 19.04 5.15
CA GLU A 395 -36.97 20.01 4.18
C GLU A 395 -35.85 20.87 4.79
N SER A 396 -35.96 21.19 6.08
CA SER A 396 -34.97 21.99 6.81
C SER A 396 -33.60 21.34 6.81
N ASP A 397 -33.53 20.02 6.99
CA ASP A 397 -32.27 19.30 7.11
C ASP A 397 -31.50 19.32 5.76
N LEU A 398 -32.24 19.18 4.66
CA LEU A 398 -31.66 19.31 3.32
C LEU A 398 -31.24 20.76 3.03
N ARG A 399 -32.07 21.73 3.42
CA ARG A 399 -31.81 23.16 3.21
C ARG A 399 -30.52 23.59 3.88
N ASP A 400 -30.30 23.23 5.12
CA ASP A 400 -29.09 23.59 5.87
C ASP A 400 -27.83 23.07 5.14
N TRP A 401 -27.87 21.83 4.65
CA TRP A 401 -26.78 21.25 3.85
C TRP A 401 -26.55 22.01 2.53
N PHE A 402 -27.62 22.36 1.80
CA PHE A 402 -27.51 23.13 0.55
C PHE A 402 -26.99 24.55 0.77
N GLU A 403 -27.39 25.20 1.87
CA GLU A 403 -26.90 26.53 2.26
C GLU A 403 -25.40 26.53 2.55
N GLU A 404 -24.87 25.41 3.05
CA GLU A 404 -23.44 25.24 3.33
C GLU A 404 -22.60 24.94 2.08
N HIS A 405 -23.15 24.19 1.11
CA HIS A 405 -22.37 23.64 -0.02
C HIS A 405 -22.65 24.31 -1.38
N TYR A 406 -23.74 25.06 -1.53
CA TYR A 406 -24.17 25.61 -2.83
C TYR A 406 -24.39 27.13 -2.81
N TYR A 407 -24.22 27.76 -3.98
CA TYR A 407 -24.66 29.13 -4.18
C TYR A 407 -26.17 29.15 -4.45
N ILE A 408 -26.94 29.69 -3.50
CA ILE A 408 -28.40 29.81 -3.61
C ILE A 408 -28.77 31.07 -4.40
N HIS A 409 -29.60 30.88 -5.42
CA HIS A 409 -30.11 31.94 -6.30
C HIS A 409 -31.51 32.41 -5.93
N ASP A 410 -32.39 31.50 -5.52
CA ASP A 410 -33.78 31.81 -5.20
C ASP A 410 -34.33 30.87 -4.11
N LEU A 411 -35.15 31.46 -3.22
CA LEU A 411 -35.81 30.81 -2.09
C LEU A 411 -37.30 31.07 -2.19
N THR A 412 -38.03 30.13 -2.78
CA THR A 412 -39.49 30.09 -2.69
C THR A 412 -39.91 29.04 -1.67
N SER A 413 -41.15 29.12 -1.17
CA SER A 413 -41.68 28.19 -0.16
C SER A 413 -41.83 26.74 -0.64
N LEU A 414 -41.41 26.42 -1.87
CA LEU A 414 -41.60 25.12 -2.52
C LEU A 414 -40.38 24.65 -3.32
N THR A 415 -39.42 25.54 -3.64
CA THR A 415 -38.23 25.23 -4.43
C THR A 415 -37.04 26.12 -4.05
N ILE A 416 -35.90 25.52 -3.74
CA ILE A 416 -34.60 26.20 -3.63
C ILE A 416 -33.90 26.07 -4.98
N TYR A 417 -33.41 27.15 -5.58
CA TYR A 417 -32.55 27.07 -6.76
C TYR A 417 -31.11 27.33 -6.36
N CYS A 418 -30.21 26.40 -6.65
CA CYS A 418 -28.82 26.55 -6.30
C CYS A 418 -27.87 26.00 -7.38
N THR A 419 -26.64 26.51 -7.40
CA THR A 419 -25.57 26.04 -8.30
C THR A 419 -24.37 25.60 -7.50
N HIS A 420 -23.85 24.42 -7.85
CA HIS A 420 -22.64 23.89 -7.23
C HIS A 420 -21.42 24.77 -7.56
N PRO A 421 -20.47 24.95 -6.63
CA PRO A 421 -19.28 25.78 -6.83
C PRO A 421 -18.32 25.28 -7.91
N VAL A 422 -18.32 23.97 -8.20
CA VAL A 422 -17.37 23.32 -9.12
C VAL A 422 -17.94 23.14 -10.54
N PHE A 423 -19.26 23.19 -10.74
CA PHE A 423 -19.81 23.11 -12.10
C PHE A 423 -19.55 24.41 -12.87
N PRO A 424 -19.25 24.34 -14.18
CA PRO A 424 -19.24 25.52 -15.03
C PRO A 424 -20.56 26.26 -14.84
N ARG A 425 -20.50 27.48 -14.30
CA ARG A 425 -21.65 28.29 -13.84
C ARG A 425 -22.67 28.53 -14.96
N SER A 426 -23.55 27.56 -15.26
CA SER A 426 -24.78 27.75 -16.04
C SER A 426 -25.52 26.47 -16.39
N GLU A 427 -24.95 25.27 -16.30
CA GLU A 427 -25.56 24.10 -16.98
C GLU A 427 -26.64 23.36 -16.19
N TYR A 428 -26.64 23.39 -14.86
CA TYR A 428 -27.62 22.66 -14.05
C TYR A 428 -28.09 23.48 -12.84
N TYR A 429 -29.37 23.33 -12.48
CA TYR A 429 -29.91 23.74 -11.18
C TYR A 429 -30.08 22.53 -10.28
N VAL A 430 -29.81 22.72 -8.99
CA VAL A 430 -30.24 21.77 -7.96
C VAL A 430 -31.41 22.36 -7.19
N MET A 431 -32.44 21.53 -7.01
CA MET A 431 -33.73 21.91 -6.45
C MET A 431 -34.19 20.97 -5.36
N ILE A 432 -34.62 21.51 -4.22
CA ILE A 432 -35.43 20.79 -3.26
C ILE A 432 -36.89 20.93 -3.69
N SER A 433 -37.61 19.83 -3.87
CA SER A 433 -39.05 19.87 -4.19
C SER A 433 -39.87 18.99 -3.25
N THR A 434 -40.91 19.57 -2.66
CA THR A 434 -41.87 18.84 -1.83
C THR A 434 -43.05 18.36 -2.67
N ASN A 435 -43.35 17.07 -2.63
CA ASN A 435 -44.57 16.55 -3.26
C ASN A 435 -45.80 16.92 -2.41
N PRO A 436 -46.71 17.78 -2.90
CA PRO A 436 -47.82 18.31 -2.11
C PRO A 436 -48.86 17.25 -1.72
N LYS A 437 -48.86 16.08 -2.38
CA LYS A 437 -49.79 14.97 -2.08
C LYS A 437 -49.24 14.02 -1.04
N THR A 438 -47.93 13.83 -0.99
CA THR A 438 -47.30 12.81 -0.12
C THR A 438 -46.45 13.42 1.00
N GLY A 439 -46.16 14.72 0.94
CA GLY A 439 -45.22 15.39 1.85
C GLY A 439 -43.76 14.92 1.67
N ASN A 440 -43.45 14.13 0.63
CA ASN A 440 -42.10 13.64 0.42
C ASN A 440 -41.23 14.76 -0.15
N VAL A 441 -40.08 14.98 0.45
CA VAL A 441 -39.04 15.87 -0.07
C VAL A 441 -38.23 15.12 -1.13
N ASN A 442 -37.79 15.82 -2.17
CA ASN A 442 -36.91 15.28 -3.21
C ASN A 442 -35.81 16.29 -3.51
N VAL A 443 -34.64 15.79 -3.88
CA VAL A 443 -33.55 16.61 -4.45
C VAL A 443 -33.54 16.37 -5.95
N VAL A 444 -33.50 17.43 -6.75
CA VAL A 444 -33.59 17.36 -8.21
C VAL A 444 -32.44 18.14 -8.82
N TYR A 445 -31.58 17.45 -9.55
CA TYR A 445 -30.57 18.04 -10.43
C TYR A 445 -31.18 18.14 -11.82
N GLN A 446 -31.26 19.32 -12.43
CA GLN A 446 -31.90 19.51 -13.73
C GLN A 446 -31.09 20.45 -14.62
N LYS A 447 -30.92 20.07 -15.89
CA LYS A 447 -30.19 20.87 -16.89
C LYS A 447 -30.94 22.18 -17.19
N ASN A 448 -30.18 23.27 -17.27
CA ASN A 448 -30.63 24.54 -17.81
C ASN A 448 -30.84 24.42 -19.32
N TYR A 449 -32.04 24.76 -19.77
CA TYR A 449 -32.40 24.83 -21.19
C TYR A 449 -32.13 26.20 -21.78
#